data_AF-A0A0F9M7L8-F1
#
_entry.id   AF-A0A0F9M7L8-F1
#
_cell.length_a   1.000
_cell.length_b   1.000
_cell.length_c   1.000
_cell.angle_alpha   90.00
_cell.angle_beta   90.00
_cell.angle_gamma   90.00
#
_symmetry.space_group_name_H-M   'P 1'
#
loop_
_entity.id
_entity.type
_entity.pdbx_description
1 polymer ?
#
loop_
_entity_poly.entity_id
_entity_poly.type
_entity_poly.pdbx_seq_one_letter_code
_entity_poly.pdbx_strand_id
1 'polypeptide(L)'
;MYSQKIIDDQQGRLEKRLGFKLTRYPLDKVEAWVAHLDAAYDSDKKLLRRALTPEEDRFILNETLLSTIDYRYWACRYCVIEQDAMEGGGLARFRPWESQEIILRKLALWQEEDYDRLARKEIAIGVLIAIHKARQLGATAISRSLSIHRLSTAKHVRALAGSVDEDKVMELYTRDKTILDNLPWWLRPQAKYDEKGAHIHFDGLQSRILYQVGSQKSGVGQGRQFDVSHLTECASWPYPMTIENDFYPTIPQSATTLCILESTAQGRGNWWHDFTERIRVKGSERWRYLFIPWYAEERKYRRTPPSGWKPSDLSILHAKKVHETSPTYVGKVVMLKPNQLYWWESERGDAVKRGTLNIFLTNFAATPEESFQHTTVSAFAPEVLEKLRLQTAMGKPYDVRLGGM
;
A
#
# COMPACT_ATOMS: atom_id res chain seq x y z
N MET A 1 13.28 -6.47 5.38
CA MET A 1 13.23 -5.39 4.37
C MET A 1 12.31 -4.24 4.72
N TYR A 2 11.37 -4.38 5.65
CA TYR A 2 10.55 -3.25 6.12
C TYR A 2 10.93 -2.84 7.54
N SER A 3 11.17 -3.83 8.42
CA SER A 3 11.65 -3.60 9.79
C SER A 3 13.13 -3.26 9.82
N GLN A 4 13.50 -2.21 10.56
CA GLN A 4 14.89 -1.83 10.79
C GLN A 4 15.67 -2.95 11.50
N LYS A 5 15.06 -3.60 12.51
CA LYS A 5 15.66 -4.74 13.23
C LYS A 5 16.06 -5.86 12.27
N ILE A 6 15.17 -6.21 11.33
CA ILE A 6 15.43 -7.26 10.35
C ILE A 6 16.45 -6.80 9.30
N ILE A 7 16.39 -5.54 8.87
CA ILE A 7 17.35 -4.96 7.92
C ILE A 7 18.76 -5.01 8.51
N ASP A 8 18.94 -4.62 9.77
CA ASP A 8 20.24 -4.60 10.44
C ASP A 8 20.82 -6.01 10.59
N ASP A 9 20.01 -7.00 10.98
CA ASP A 9 20.43 -8.41 11.03
C ASP A 9 20.83 -8.94 9.64
N GLN A 10 20.04 -8.65 8.59
CA GLN A 10 20.37 -9.05 7.23
C GLN A 10 21.64 -8.37 6.72
N GLN A 11 21.81 -7.08 7.00
CA GLN A 11 23.02 -6.32 6.67
C GLN A 11 24.23 -6.96 7.36
N GLY A 12 24.17 -7.21 8.67
CA GLY A 12 25.28 -7.83 9.41
C GLY A 12 25.68 -9.20 8.87
N ARG A 13 24.70 -10.04 8.47
CA ARG A 13 24.98 -11.34 7.83
C ARG A 13 25.67 -11.19 6.47
N LEU A 14 25.23 -10.23 5.66
CA LEU A 14 25.85 -9.95 4.36
C LEU A 14 27.28 -9.44 4.53
N GLU A 15 27.49 -8.47 5.41
CA GLU A 15 28.82 -7.88 5.68
C GLU A 15 29.80 -8.93 6.17
N LYS A 16 29.37 -9.82 7.08
CA LYS A 16 30.18 -10.96 7.55
C LYS A 16 30.53 -11.91 6.42
N ARG A 17 29.59 -12.23 5.52
CA ARG A 17 29.82 -13.15 4.40
C ARG A 17 30.75 -12.56 3.35
N LEU A 18 30.66 -11.26 3.11
CA LEU A 18 31.38 -10.57 2.05
C LEU A 18 32.75 -10.05 2.51
N GLY A 19 33.00 -9.96 3.81
CA GLY A 19 34.25 -9.44 4.37
C GLY A 19 34.37 -7.91 4.32
N PHE A 20 33.26 -7.20 4.17
CA PHE A 20 33.26 -5.74 4.12
C PHE A 20 31.93 -5.12 4.57
N LYS A 21 31.96 -3.85 4.96
CA LYS A 21 30.77 -3.11 5.37
C LYS A 21 30.02 -2.47 4.20
N LEU A 22 28.69 -2.55 4.24
CA LEU A 22 27.82 -1.82 3.32
C LEU A 22 27.75 -0.36 3.75
N THR A 23 27.90 0.55 2.79
CA THR A 23 27.90 1.99 2.99
C THR A 23 26.58 2.57 2.52
N ARG A 24 25.85 3.23 3.42
CA ARG A 24 24.61 3.94 3.05
C ARG A 24 24.97 5.33 2.55
N TYR A 25 24.98 5.53 1.24
CA TYR A 25 25.33 6.82 0.65
C TYR A 25 24.17 7.83 0.77
N PRO A 26 24.47 9.12 1.07
CA PRO A 26 23.55 10.24 0.87
C PRO A 26 23.00 10.28 -0.57
N LEU A 27 21.79 10.81 -0.74
CA LEU A 27 21.08 10.77 -2.03
C LEU A 27 21.84 11.54 -3.13
N ASP A 28 22.37 12.72 -2.83
CA ASP A 28 23.19 13.54 -3.73
C ASP A 28 24.42 12.77 -4.24
N LYS A 29 25.06 11.98 -3.37
CA LYS A 29 26.17 11.10 -3.77
C LYS A 29 25.72 9.96 -4.67
N VAL A 30 24.58 9.34 -4.37
CA VAL A 30 24.00 8.29 -5.22
C VAL A 30 23.68 8.84 -6.61
N GLU A 31 23.08 10.03 -6.68
CA GLU A 31 22.77 10.71 -7.94
C GLU A 31 24.03 11.01 -8.77
N ALA A 32 25.08 11.51 -8.12
CA ALA A 32 26.37 11.74 -8.77
C ALA A 32 26.98 10.44 -9.33
N TRP A 33 26.92 9.34 -8.57
CA TRP A 33 27.38 8.03 -9.02
C TRP A 33 26.55 7.48 -10.18
N VAL A 34 25.22 7.60 -10.14
CA VAL A 34 24.35 7.17 -11.25
C VAL A 34 24.71 7.95 -12.51
N ALA A 35 24.83 9.27 -12.45
CA ALA A 35 25.23 10.08 -13.60
C ALA A 35 26.62 9.71 -14.14
N HIS A 36 27.57 9.41 -13.25
CA HIS A 36 28.90 8.94 -13.63
C HIS A 36 28.85 7.59 -14.36
N LEU A 37 28.08 6.63 -13.84
CA LEU A 37 27.92 5.29 -14.43
C LEU A 37 27.13 5.32 -15.73
N ASP A 38 26.16 6.21 -15.87
CA ASP A 38 25.40 6.38 -17.10
C ASP A 38 26.29 6.89 -18.25
N ALA A 39 27.28 7.75 -17.95
CA ALA A 39 28.28 8.16 -18.94
C ALA A 39 29.17 6.99 -19.42
N ALA A 40 29.31 5.93 -18.63
CA ALA A 40 30.03 4.71 -19.00
C ALA A 40 29.16 3.68 -19.75
N TYR A 41 27.86 3.95 -19.93
CA TYR A 41 26.90 3.04 -20.55
C TYR A 41 26.36 3.60 -21.87
N ASP A 42 26.12 2.71 -22.84
CA ASP A 42 25.44 3.01 -24.09
C ASP A 42 24.03 2.41 -24.00
N SER A 43 23.02 3.27 -23.79
CA SER A 43 21.62 2.86 -23.62
C SER A 43 21.02 2.20 -24.87
N ASP A 44 21.46 2.63 -26.05
CA ASP A 44 20.92 2.15 -27.32
C ASP A 44 21.45 0.75 -27.63
N LYS A 45 22.76 0.55 -27.43
CA LYS A 45 23.41 -0.75 -27.61
C LYS A 45 23.23 -1.68 -26.41
N LYS A 46 22.76 -1.14 -25.28
CA LYS A 46 22.66 -1.82 -23.98
C LYS A 46 23.98 -2.44 -23.51
N LEU A 47 25.09 -1.74 -23.74
CA LEU A 47 26.44 -2.22 -23.47
C LEU A 47 27.27 -1.15 -22.78
N LEU A 48 28.26 -1.60 -22.00
CA LEU A 48 29.26 -0.71 -21.43
C LEU A 48 30.18 -0.15 -22.52
N ARG A 49 30.45 1.16 -22.46
CA ARG A 49 31.40 1.84 -23.35
C ARG A 49 32.86 1.49 -23.02
N ARG A 50 33.11 1.11 -21.77
CA ARG A 50 34.41 0.68 -21.24
C ARG A 50 34.21 -0.29 -20.08
N ALA A 51 35.27 -1.00 -19.70
CA ALA A 51 35.26 -1.75 -18.45
C ALA A 51 35.01 -0.81 -17.25
N LEU A 52 34.28 -1.32 -16.26
CA LEU A 52 34.09 -0.63 -14.99
C LEU A 52 35.38 -0.68 -14.16
N THR A 53 35.61 0.36 -13.36
CA THR A 53 36.69 0.35 -12.37
C THR A 53 36.27 -0.47 -11.15
N PRO A 54 37.24 -0.94 -10.34
CA PRO A 54 36.93 -1.64 -9.09
C PRO A 54 36.02 -0.83 -8.15
N GLU A 55 36.14 0.50 -8.14
CA GLU A 55 35.31 1.40 -7.33
C GLU A 55 33.87 1.47 -7.85
N GLU A 56 33.67 1.49 -9.16
CA GLU A 56 32.36 1.45 -9.80
C GLU A 56 31.64 0.13 -9.52
N ASP A 57 32.34 -0.99 -9.73
CA ASP A 57 31.83 -2.33 -9.40
C ASP A 57 31.47 -2.42 -7.92
N ARG A 58 32.31 -1.84 -7.06
CA ARG A 58 32.08 -1.80 -5.62
C ARG A 58 30.83 -1.00 -5.26
N PHE A 59 30.63 0.16 -5.87
CA PHE A 59 29.45 0.97 -5.66
C PHE A 59 28.18 0.24 -6.11
N ILE A 60 28.20 -0.34 -7.32
CA ILE A 60 27.06 -1.10 -7.87
C ILE A 60 26.70 -2.28 -6.95
N LEU A 61 27.69 -3.05 -6.49
CA LEU A 61 27.46 -4.16 -5.58
C LEU A 61 26.86 -3.69 -4.25
N ASN A 62 27.39 -2.61 -3.69
CA ASN A 62 26.89 -2.03 -2.45
C ASN A 62 25.41 -1.64 -2.55
N GLU A 63 25.07 -0.85 -3.58
CA GLU A 63 23.71 -0.35 -3.78
C GLU A 63 22.73 -1.46 -4.14
N THR A 64 23.15 -2.46 -4.90
CA THR A 64 22.33 -3.64 -5.21
C THR A 64 21.99 -4.44 -3.96
N LEU A 65 22.97 -4.66 -3.07
CA LEU A 65 22.78 -5.39 -1.83
C LEU A 65 21.90 -4.63 -0.84
N LEU A 66 22.16 -3.34 -0.63
CA LEU A 66 21.30 -2.50 0.21
C LEU A 66 19.88 -2.44 -0.32
N SER A 67 19.71 -2.27 -1.63
CA SER A 67 18.40 -2.27 -2.26
C SER A 67 17.65 -3.57 -2.07
N THR A 68 18.35 -4.71 -2.02
CA THR A 68 17.74 -6.03 -1.81
C THR A 68 17.19 -6.21 -0.39
N ILE A 69 17.92 -5.73 0.62
CA ILE A 69 17.56 -5.96 2.03
C ILE A 69 16.71 -4.84 2.62
N ASP A 70 16.69 -3.64 2.03
CA ASP A 70 16.02 -2.46 2.56
C ASP A 70 15.16 -1.80 1.48
N TYR A 71 13.84 -2.03 1.58
CA TYR A 71 12.86 -1.47 0.65
C TYR A 71 12.89 0.06 0.64
N ARG A 72 12.99 0.69 1.82
CA ARG A 72 12.88 2.14 1.92
C ARG A 72 14.10 2.82 1.34
N TYR A 73 15.28 2.22 1.53
CA TYR A 73 16.51 2.67 0.88
C TYR A 73 16.39 2.66 -0.64
N TRP A 74 15.92 1.54 -1.22
CA TRP A 74 15.69 1.41 -2.66
C TRP A 74 14.62 2.39 -3.17
N ALA A 75 13.45 2.43 -2.51
CA ALA A 75 12.30 3.18 -2.98
C ALA A 75 12.61 4.69 -3.05
N CYS A 76 13.25 5.24 -2.01
CA CYS A 76 13.56 6.67 -1.97
C CYS A 76 14.71 7.10 -2.90
N ARG A 77 15.45 6.16 -3.51
CA ARG A 77 16.62 6.45 -4.38
C ARG A 77 16.36 6.13 -5.84
N TYR A 78 15.65 5.03 -6.11
CA TYR A 78 15.56 4.44 -7.44
C TYR A 78 14.13 4.24 -7.94
N CYS A 79 13.13 4.15 -7.06
CA CYS A 79 11.74 4.00 -7.50
C CYS A 79 11.23 5.35 -7.99
N VAL A 80 10.93 5.46 -9.28
CA VAL A 80 10.32 6.65 -9.88
C VAL A 80 8.85 6.39 -10.13
N ILE A 81 8.01 7.33 -9.71
CA ILE A 81 6.55 7.28 -9.88
C ILE A 81 6.04 8.60 -10.47
N GLU A 82 4.82 8.55 -11.01
CA GLU A 82 4.07 9.75 -11.33
C GLU A 82 3.60 10.45 -10.05
N GLN A 83 3.91 11.73 -9.95
CA GLN A 83 3.51 12.59 -8.83
C GLN A 83 2.11 13.16 -9.04
N ASP A 84 1.43 13.38 -7.93
CA ASP A 84 0.19 14.12 -7.87
C ASP A 84 0.43 15.58 -8.32
N ALA A 85 -0.53 16.17 -9.02
CA ALA A 85 -0.44 17.56 -9.48
C ALA A 85 -0.27 18.55 -8.31
N MET A 86 -0.75 18.21 -7.12
CA MET A 86 -0.53 19.00 -5.89
C MET A 86 0.94 19.04 -5.45
N GLU A 87 1.78 18.13 -5.95
CA GLU A 87 3.22 18.09 -5.73
C GLU A 87 4.03 18.62 -6.93
N GLY A 88 3.36 19.16 -7.96
CA GLY A 88 3.99 19.65 -9.19
C GLY A 88 3.78 18.76 -10.41
N GLY A 89 3.26 17.54 -10.24
CA GLY A 89 3.06 16.57 -11.32
C GLY A 89 4.36 16.04 -11.92
N GLY A 90 4.24 15.19 -12.95
CA GLY A 90 5.39 14.60 -13.65
C GLY A 90 6.00 13.41 -12.92
N LEU A 91 7.24 13.06 -13.26
CA LEU A 91 7.95 11.92 -12.68
C LEU A 91 8.89 12.38 -11.57
N ALA A 92 8.85 11.69 -10.42
CA ALA A 92 9.86 11.88 -9.38
C ALA A 92 10.08 10.61 -8.56
N ARG A 93 11.16 10.64 -7.75
CA ARG A 93 11.45 9.57 -6.80
C ARG A 93 10.32 9.40 -5.80
N PHE A 94 10.00 8.15 -5.50
CA PHE A 94 9.00 7.78 -4.52
C PHE A 94 9.37 8.35 -3.15
N ARG A 95 8.48 9.19 -2.64
CA ARG A 95 8.54 9.70 -1.27
C ARG A 95 7.24 9.29 -0.60
N PRO A 96 7.29 8.39 0.39
CA PRO A 96 6.05 7.90 0.96
C PRO A 96 5.26 9.03 1.63
N TRP A 97 3.97 9.09 1.33
CA TRP A 97 3.01 9.94 2.02
C TRP A 97 2.70 9.41 3.42
N GLU A 98 2.03 10.20 4.25
CA GLU A 98 1.67 9.84 5.62
C GLU A 98 0.83 8.55 5.69
N SER A 99 -0.10 8.33 4.76
CA SER A 99 -0.86 7.07 4.62
C SER A 99 0.03 5.89 4.25
N GLN A 100 1.01 6.10 3.39
CA GLN A 100 1.96 5.08 2.97
C GLN A 100 2.95 4.74 4.10
N GLU A 101 3.32 5.72 4.93
CA GLU A 101 4.09 5.51 6.17
C GLU A 101 3.31 4.68 7.20
N ILE A 102 1.99 4.83 7.28
CA ILE A 102 1.15 3.94 8.11
C ILE A 102 1.26 2.49 7.61
N ILE A 103 1.18 2.28 6.28
CA ILE A 103 1.32 0.96 5.66
C ILE A 103 2.70 0.37 5.96
N LEU A 104 3.78 1.13 5.73
CA LEU A 104 5.16 0.67 5.96
C LEU A 104 5.43 0.31 7.42
N ARG A 105 4.93 1.10 8.37
CA ARG A 105 5.05 0.78 9.81
C ARG A 105 4.35 -0.53 10.17
N LYS A 106 3.16 -0.79 9.59
CA LYS A 106 2.44 -2.04 9.82
C LYS A 106 3.13 -3.23 9.14
N LEU A 107 3.65 -3.04 7.93
CA LEU A 107 4.47 -4.05 7.25
C LEU A 107 5.71 -4.43 8.07
N ALA A 108 6.39 -3.45 8.66
CA ALA A 108 7.54 -3.70 9.54
C ALA A 108 7.15 -4.54 10.76
N LEU A 109 6.07 -4.17 11.45
CA LEU A 109 5.55 -4.89 12.61
C LEU A 109 5.22 -6.35 12.26
N TRP A 110 4.45 -6.57 11.19
CA TRP A 110 4.06 -7.92 10.78
C TRP A 110 5.24 -8.75 10.26
N GLN A 111 6.25 -8.10 9.66
CA GLN A 111 7.49 -8.77 9.29
C GLN A 111 8.23 -9.30 10.52
N GLU A 112 8.28 -8.52 11.61
CA GLU A 112 8.89 -8.95 12.87
C GLU A 112 8.13 -10.12 13.48
N GLU A 113 6.80 -10.07 13.51
CA GLU A 113 5.98 -11.18 14.00
C GLU A 113 6.27 -12.50 13.25
N ASP A 114 6.38 -12.47 11.92
CA ASP A 114 6.71 -13.66 11.12
C ASP A 114 8.14 -14.16 11.41
N TYR A 115 9.10 -13.26 11.63
CA TYR A 115 10.47 -13.65 11.97
C TYR A 115 10.56 -14.25 13.38
N ASP A 116 9.77 -13.72 14.32
CA ASP A 116 9.68 -14.28 15.68
C ASP A 116 9.06 -15.69 15.64
N ARG A 117 8.05 -15.93 14.80
CA ARG A 117 7.52 -17.29 14.53
C ARG A 117 8.60 -18.23 14.03
N LEU A 118 9.35 -17.82 13.01
CA LEU A 118 10.45 -18.62 12.46
C LEU A 118 11.53 -18.90 13.52
N ALA A 119 11.86 -17.93 14.38
CA ALA A 119 12.81 -18.12 15.47
C ALA A 119 12.31 -19.17 16.49
N ARG A 120 10.99 -19.26 16.69
CA ARG A 120 10.33 -20.33 17.47
C ARG A 120 10.13 -21.64 16.69
N LYS A 121 10.66 -21.74 15.46
CA LYS A 121 10.49 -22.88 14.54
C LYS A 121 9.02 -23.15 14.14
N GLU A 122 8.19 -22.11 14.19
CA GLU A 122 6.82 -22.13 13.68
C GLU A 122 6.79 -21.79 12.19
N ILE A 123 5.66 -22.08 11.53
CA ILE A 123 5.42 -21.68 10.15
C ILE A 123 5.10 -20.18 10.11
N ALA A 124 5.81 -19.43 9.28
CA ALA A 124 5.46 -18.04 8.98
C ALA A 124 4.18 -17.99 8.15
N ILE A 125 3.28 -17.08 8.49
CA ILE A 125 1.96 -16.99 7.85
C ILE A 125 1.97 -16.11 6.60
N GLY A 126 2.98 -15.23 6.49
CA GLY A 126 3.07 -14.22 5.44
C GLY A 126 2.30 -12.96 5.80
N VAL A 127 2.64 -11.87 5.12
CA VAL A 127 1.98 -10.57 5.32
C VAL A 127 0.83 -10.43 4.32
N LEU A 128 -0.38 -10.80 4.74
CA LEU A 128 -1.61 -10.67 3.96
C LEU A 128 -2.50 -9.57 4.56
N ILE A 129 -2.78 -8.51 3.80
CA ILE A 129 -3.39 -7.29 4.34
C ILE A 129 -4.61 -6.90 3.51
N ALA A 130 -5.70 -6.58 4.21
CA ALA A 130 -6.85 -5.88 3.67
C ALA A 130 -6.75 -4.40 4.07
N ILE A 131 -6.33 -3.56 3.12
CA ILE A 131 -6.25 -2.10 3.28
C ILE A 131 -7.61 -1.51 2.90
N HIS A 132 -8.43 -1.28 3.91
CA HIS A 132 -9.65 -0.52 3.76
C HIS A 132 -9.35 0.97 3.86
N LYS A 133 -9.67 1.75 2.83
CA LYS A 133 -9.20 3.14 2.74
C LYS A 133 -10.25 4.14 2.24
N ALA A 134 -10.08 5.39 2.65
CA ALA A 134 -10.66 6.54 1.95
C ALA A 134 -9.99 6.75 0.57
N ARG A 135 -10.58 7.55 -0.31
CA ARG A 135 -10.06 7.77 -1.67
C ARG A 135 -8.73 8.54 -1.68
N GLN A 136 -7.97 8.37 -2.77
CA GLN A 136 -6.77 9.15 -3.12
C GLN A 136 -5.64 9.18 -2.06
N LEU A 137 -5.44 8.05 -1.36
CA LEU A 137 -4.38 7.86 -0.34
C LEU A 137 -3.14 7.11 -0.87
N GLY A 138 -2.93 7.05 -2.18
CA GLY A 138 -1.69 6.48 -2.74
C GLY A 138 -1.45 4.98 -2.47
N ALA A 139 -2.43 4.20 -1.99
CA ALA A 139 -2.27 2.79 -1.64
C ALA A 139 -1.81 1.93 -2.84
N THR A 140 -2.40 2.13 -4.02
CA THR A 140 -2.00 1.45 -5.25
C THR A 140 -0.52 1.72 -5.58
N ALA A 141 -0.06 2.97 -5.42
CA ALA A 141 1.32 3.38 -5.75
C ALA A 141 2.35 2.64 -4.88
N ILE A 142 2.13 2.61 -3.56
CA ILE A 142 3.02 1.88 -2.65
C ILE A 142 2.97 0.37 -2.90
N SER A 143 1.80 -0.20 -3.19
CA SER A 143 1.67 -1.63 -3.51
C SER A 143 2.42 -2.02 -4.78
N ARG A 144 2.40 -1.15 -5.82
CA ARG A 144 3.19 -1.36 -7.05
C ARG A 144 4.68 -1.25 -6.77
N SER A 145 5.10 -0.21 -6.05
CA SER A 145 6.50 -0.02 -5.63
C SER A 145 7.03 -1.24 -4.86
N LEU A 146 6.28 -1.74 -3.88
CA LEU A 146 6.62 -2.96 -3.14
C LEU A 146 6.70 -4.20 -4.05
N SER A 147 5.75 -4.34 -4.99
CA SER A 147 5.73 -5.47 -5.93
C SER A 147 6.97 -5.47 -6.83
N ILE A 148 7.29 -4.31 -7.43
CA ILE A 148 8.45 -4.16 -8.31
C ILE A 148 9.76 -4.31 -7.55
N HIS A 149 9.87 -3.75 -6.34
CA HIS A 149 11.01 -3.99 -5.46
C HIS A 149 11.31 -5.48 -5.32
N ARG A 150 10.30 -6.29 -4.98
CA ARG A 150 10.47 -7.73 -4.81
C ARG A 150 10.86 -8.42 -6.11
N LEU A 151 10.23 -8.03 -7.22
CA LEU A 151 10.50 -8.62 -8.53
C LEU A 151 11.89 -8.29 -9.08
N SER A 152 12.40 -7.08 -8.79
CA SER A 152 13.67 -6.58 -9.34
C SER A 152 14.87 -6.85 -8.43
N THR A 153 14.66 -7.20 -7.16
CA THR A 153 15.75 -7.41 -6.19
C THR A 153 15.87 -8.84 -5.67
N ALA A 154 14.88 -9.70 -5.91
CA ALA A 154 14.93 -11.11 -5.53
C ALA A 154 14.70 -12.03 -6.75
N LYS A 155 15.31 -13.22 -6.69
CA LYS A 155 15.17 -14.26 -7.71
C LYS A 155 13.93 -15.11 -7.48
N HIS A 156 13.38 -15.66 -8.57
CA HIS A 156 12.27 -16.61 -8.57
C HIS A 156 10.99 -16.11 -7.86
N VAL A 157 10.77 -14.80 -7.85
CA VAL A 157 9.55 -14.21 -7.29
C VAL A 157 8.41 -14.32 -8.29
N ARG A 158 7.29 -14.88 -7.87
CA ARG A 158 6.05 -14.95 -8.66
C ARG A 158 5.08 -13.91 -8.13
N ALA A 159 4.72 -12.94 -8.96
CA ALA A 159 3.80 -11.88 -8.60
C ALA A 159 2.48 -11.94 -9.38
N LEU A 160 1.40 -11.48 -8.75
CA LEU A 160 0.10 -11.26 -9.37
C LEU A 160 -0.36 -9.82 -9.10
N ALA A 161 -0.83 -9.13 -10.13
CA ALA A 161 -1.50 -7.85 -10.01
C ALA A 161 -2.88 -7.95 -10.64
N GLY A 162 -3.91 -7.43 -9.98
CA GLY A 162 -5.25 -7.44 -10.54
C GLY A 162 -6.06 -6.21 -10.19
N SER A 163 -6.96 -5.86 -11.11
CA SER A 163 -7.91 -4.76 -10.96
C SER A 163 -9.24 -5.11 -11.62
N VAL A 164 -10.22 -4.22 -11.54
CA VAL A 164 -11.63 -4.48 -11.90
C VAL A 164 -11.81 -4.83 -13.37
N ASP A 165 -11.18 -4.08 -14.26
CA ASP A 165 -11.32 -4.17 -15.72
C ASP A 165 -9.96 -4.06 -16.44
N GLU A 166 -9.97 -4.23 -17.76
CA GLU A 166 -8.76 -4.21 -18.61
C GLU A 166 -8.03 -2.87 -18.58
N ASP A 167 -8.78 -1.76 -18.56
CA ASP A 167 -8.20 -0.41 -18.51
C ASP A 167 -7.44 -0.21 -17.20
N LYS A 168 -8.01 -0.63 -16.08
CA LYS A 168 -7.36 -0.56 -14.77
C LYS A 168 -6.18 -1.52 -14.65
N VAL A 169 -6.23 -2.69 -15.28
CA VAL A 169 -5.06 -3.57 -15.39
C VAL A 169 -3.94 -2.89 -16.20
N MET A 170 -4.28 -2.20 -17.29
CA MET A 170 -3.33 -1.44 -18.07
C MET A 170 -2.70 -0.29 -17.28
N GLU A 171 -3.46 0.37 -16.40
CA GLU A 171 -2.90 1.35 -15.46
C GLU A 171 -1.88 0.71 -14.51
N LEU A 172 -2.13 -0.50 -13.98
CA LEU A 172 -1.15 -1.21 -13.14
C LEU A 172 0.14 -1.54 -13.90
N TYR A 173 0.00 -2.09 -15.12
CA TYR A 173 1.14 -2.38 -15.99
C TYR A 173 1.96 -1.13 -16.30
N THR A 174 1.29 -0.03 -16.65
CA THR A 174 1.96 1.23 -16.98
C THR A 174 2.76 1.76 -15.79
N ARG A 175 2.20 1.73 -14.58
CA ARG A 175 2.91 2.15 -13.36
C ARG A 175 4.14 1.30 -13.07
N ASP A 176 4.02 -0.01 -13.28
CA ASP A 176 5.15 -0.94 -13.13
C ASP A 176 6.26 -0.66 -14.14
N LYS A 177 5.89 -0.40 -15.40
CA LYS A 177 6.82 0.02 -16.45
C LYS A 177 7.48 1.34 -16.12
N THR A 178 6.75 2.33 -15.61
CA THR A 178 7.33 3.59 -15.16
C THR A 178 8.43 3.36 -14.12
N ILE A 179 8.21 2.48 -13.14
CA ILE A 179 9.24 2.16 -12.14
C ILE A 179 10.42 1.44 -12.83
N LEU A 180 10.16 0.35 -13.55
CA LEU A 180 11.20 -0.49 -14.16
C LEU A 180 12.06 0.25 -15.18
N ASP A 181 11.45 1.10 -16.00
CA ASP A 181 12.11 1.79 -17.10
C ASP A 181 12.98 2.95 -16.62
N ASN A 182 12.73 3.47 -15.41
CA ASN A 182 13.52 4.50 -14.75
C ASN A 182 14.56 3.96 -13.75
N LEU A 183 14.67 2.63 -13.59
CA LEU A 183 15.77 2.05 -12.80
C LEU A 183 17.11 2.26 -13.53
N PRO A 184 18.20 2.53 -12.80
CA PRO A 184 19.55 2.51 -13.38
C PRO A 184 19.81 1.17 -14.09
N TRP A 185 20.58 1.19 -15.17
CA TRP A 185 20.81 0.01 -16.02
C TRP A 185 21.35 -1.20 -15.25
N TRP A 186 22.10 -0.97 -14.16
CA TRP A 186 22.67 -2.00 -13.29
C TRP A 186 21.70 -2.53 -12.22
N LEU A 187 20.57 -1.84 -11.96
CA LEU A 187 19.46 -2.32 -11.12
C LEU A 187 18.29 -2.86 -11.93
N ARG A 188 18.19 -2.47 -13.20
CA ARG A 188 17.06 -2.83 -14.06
C ARG A 188 17.18 -4.28 -14.51
N PRO A 189 16.26 -5.18 -14.11
CA PRO A 189 16.29 -6.55 -14.59
C PRO A 189 15.96 -6.61 -16.08
N GLN A 190 16.67 -7.45 -16.82
CA GLN A 190 16.39 -7.69 -18.23
C GLN A 190 15.09 -8.48 -18.39
N ALA A 191 14.13 -7.92 -19.12
CA ALA A 191 12.92 -8.64 -19.51
C ALA A 191 13.24 -9.69 -20.59
N LYS A 192 12.85 -10.93 -20.35
CA LYS A 192 12.79 -12.02 -21.32
C LYS A 192 11.54 -11.92 -22.19
N TYR A 193 10.41 -11.68 -21.54
CA TYR A 193 9.10 -11.48 -22.14
C TYR A 193 8.42 -10.30 -21.46
N ASP A 194 7.77 -9.46 -22.25
CA ASP A 194 6.99 -8.31 -21.80
C ASP A 194 5.74 -8.24 -22.68
N GLU A 195 4.69 -8.94 -22.27
CA GLU A 195 3.39 -8.87 -22.92
C GLU A 195 2.54 -7.82 -22.21
N LYS A 196 2.29 -6.72 -22.94
CA LYS A 196 1.61 -5.52 -22.44
C LYS A 196 0.30 -5.87 -21.74
N GLY A 197 0.20 -5.54 -20.46
CA GLY A 197 -1.01 -5.77 -19.65
C GLY A 197 -1.31 -7.24 -19.32
N ALA A 198 -0.43 -8.18 -19.68
CA ALA A 198 -0.64 -9.61 -19.45
C ALA A 198 0.44 -10.20 -18.54
N HIS A 199 1.71 -10.15 -18.92
CA HIS A 199 2.80 -10.64 -18.06
C HIS A 199 4.17 -10.07 -18.41
N ILE A 200 5.03 -9.94 -17.39
CA ILE A 200 6.46 -9.64 -17.56
C ILE A 200 7.27 -10.75 -16.91
N HIS A 201 8.27 -11.27 -17.62
CA HIS A 201 9.20 -12.28 -17.13
C HIS A 201 10.62 -11.74 -17.25
N PHE A 202 11.37 -11.71 -16.15
CA PHE A 202 12.77 -11.30 -16.12
C PHE A 202 13.73 -12.49 -16.28
N ASP A 203 14.69 -12.42 -17.20
CA ASP A 203 15.57 -13.54 -17.53
C ASP A 203 16.55 -13.88 -16.39
N GLY A 204 17.43 -12.96 -16.01
CA GLY A 204 18.45 -13.24 -14.99
C GLY A 204 17.91 -13.52 -13.59
N LEU A 205 16.75 -12.95 -13.25
CA LEU A 205 16.10 -13.16 -11.95
C LEU A 205 15.14 -14.35 -11.96
N GLN A 206 14.65 -14.79 -13.13
CA GLN A 206 13.57 -15.76 -13.25
C GLN A 206 12.32 -15.39 -12.44
N SER A 207 12.18 -14.09 -12.15
CA SER A 207 11.02 -13.49 -11.49
C SER A 207 10.00 -13.09 -12.56
N ARG A 208 8.72 -13.14 -12.21
CA ARG A 208 7.64 -12.86 -13.16
C ARG A 208 6.43 -12.25 -12.49
N ILE A 209 5.71 -11.42 -13.22
CA ILE A 209 4.42 -10.87 -12.82
C ILE A 209 3.35 -11.21 -13.85
N LEU A 210 2.18 -11.62 -13.35
CA LEU A 210 0.95 -11.80 -14.11
C LEU A 210 -0.03 -10.68 -13.78
N TYR A 211 -0.70 -10.16 -14.79
CA TYR A 211 -1.80 -9.22 -14.65
C TYR A 211 -3.13 -9.91 -14.96
N GLN A 212 -4.14 -9.72 -14.11
CA GLN A 212 -5.46 -10.34 -14.27
C GLN A 212 -6.60 -9.36 -14.00
N VAL A 213 -7.69 -9.58 -14.72
CA VAL A 213 -8.90 -8.75 -14.67
C VAL A 213 -9.92 -9.37 -13.72
N GLY A 214 -10.53 -8.56 -12.85
CA GLY A 214 -11.51 -8.98 -11.85
C GLY A 214 -12.89 -9.32 -12.42
N SER A 215 -13.13 -9.02 -13.69
CA SER A 215 -14.28 -9.47 -14.46
C SER A 215 -14.24 -10.96 -14.84
N GLN A 216 -13.13 -11.65 -14.57
CA GLN A 216 -13.03 -13.10 -14.74
C GLN A 216 -13.99 -13.81 -13.77
N LYS A 217 -14.84 -14.72 -14.30
CA LYS A 217 -15.78 -15.52 -13.50
C LYS A 217 -15.12 -16.63 -12.70
N SER A 218 -13.92 -17.04 -13.11
CA SER A 218 -13.09 -18.05 -12.47
C SER A 218 -11.65 -17.93 -12.97
N GLY A 219 -10.71 -18.56 -12.30
CA GLY A 219 -9.34 -18.73 -12.79
C GLY A 219 -8.36 -17.65 -12.31
N VAL A 220 -8.77 -16.76 -11.40
CA VAL A 220 -7.87 -15.77 -10.81
C VAL A 220 -6.78 -16.53 -10.03
N GLY A 221 -5.55 -16.46 -10.54
CA GLY A 221 -4.38 -17.14 -10.02
C GLY A 221 -4.34 -18.68 -10.12
N GLN A 222 -5.42 -19.35 -10.57
CA GLN A 222 -5.50 -20.81 -10.56
C GLN A 222 -4.33 -21.50 -11.31
N GLY A 223 -3.90 -22.66 -10.79
CA GLY A 223 -2.80 -23.44 -11.36
C GLY A 223 -1.41 -22.87 -11.10
N ARG A 224 -1.30 -21.82 -10.27
CA ARG A 224 -0.05 -21.14 -9.93
C ARG A 224 -0.01 -20.81 -8.44
N GLN A 225 1.14 -20.35 -7.98
CA GLN A 225 1.37 -19.86 -6.63
C GLN A 225 2.10 -18.53 -6.72
N PHE A 226 1.73 -17.55 -5.88
CA PHE A 226 2.24 -16.19 -5.94
C PHE A 226 2.81 -15.75 -4.60
N ASP A 227 4.09 -15.39 -4.61
CA ASP A 227 4.84 -14.92 -3.43
C ASP A 227 4.52 -13.45 -3.14
N VAL A 228 4.15 -12.69 -4.17
CA VAL A 228 3.74 -11.29 -4.05
C VAL A 228 2.43 -11.08 -4.78
N SER A 229 1.48 -10.36 -4.20
CA SER A 229 0.19 -10.11 -4.84
C SER A 229 -0.40 -8.77 -4.47
N HIS A 230 -1.06 -8.14 -5.44
CA HIS A 230 -1.79 -6.90 -5.23
C HIS A 230 -3.08 -6.90 -6.04
N LEU A 231 -4.23 -6.91 -5.34
CA LEU A 231 -5.54 -6.69 -5.95
C LEU A 231 -6.07 -5.34 -5.46
N THR A 232 -6.51 -4.49 -6.40
CA THR A 232 -7.00 -3.14 -6.13
C THR A 232 -8.49 -3.00 -6.46
N GLU A 233 -9.15 -2.09 -5.73
CA GLU A 233 -10.58 -1.79 -5.82
C GLU A 233 -11.45 -3.05 -5.66
N CYS A 234 -11.05 -3.96 -4.78
CA CYS A 234 -11.65 -5.30 -4.63
C CYS A 234 -13.15 -5.27 -4.30
N ALA A 235 -13.66 -4.22 -3.65
CA ALA A 235 -15.09 -4.08 -3.38
C ALA A 235 -15.93 -3.86 -4.65
N SER A 236 -15.29 -3.43 -5.74
CA SER A 236 -15.92 -3.18 -7.04
C SER A 236 -15.83 -4.38 -7.98
N TRP A 237 -15.21 -5.49 -7.57
CA TRP A 237 -15.08 -6.65 -8.44
C TRP A 237 -16.44 -7.33 -8.63
N PRO A 238 -16.86 -7.63 -9.87
CA PRO A 238 -18.17 -8.22 -10.14
C PRO A 238 -18.28 -9.67 -9.64
N TYR A 239 -17.17 -10.40 -9.56
CA TYR A 239 -17.10 -11.79 -9.11
C TYR A 239 -16.13 -11.93 -7.93
N PRO A 240 -16.40 -11.30 -6.77
CA PRO A 240 -15.44 -11.21 -5.68
C PRO A 240 -15.13 -12.55 -5.03
N MET A 241 -15.99 -13.57 -5.20
CA MET A 241 -15.71 -14.94 -4.76
C MET A 241 -14.53 -15.58 -5.49
N THR A 242 -14.12 -15.10 -6.66
CA THR A 242 -12.86 -15.55 -7.29
C THR A 242 -11.64 -15.15 -6.46
N ILE A 243 -11.72 -14.06 -5.69
CA ILE A 243 -10.64 -13.67 -4.77
C ILE A 243 -10.50 -14.73 -3.66
N GLU A 244 -11.60 -15.17 -3.05
CA GLU A 244 -11.55 -16.15 -1.97
C GLU A 244 -11.32 -17.59 -2.46
N ASN A 245 -12.07 -18.02 -3.48
CA ASN A 245 -12.10 -19.43 -3.88
C ASN A 245 -10.95 -19.80 -4.81
N ASP A 246 -10.52 -18.87 -5.67
CA ASP A 246 -9.50 -19.16 -6.68
C ASP A 246 -8.14 -18.62 -6.25
N PHE A 247 -8.09 -17.35 -5.84
CA PHE A 247 -6.83 -16.67 -5.58
C PHE A 247 -6.24 -17.01 -4.21
N TYR A 248 -7.01 -17.05 -3.12
CA TYR A 248 -6.43 -17.33 -1.78
C TYR A 248 -5.65 -18.65 -1.68
N PRO A 249 -6.10 -19.77 -2.30
CA PRO A 249 -5.33 -21.01 -2.31
C PRO A 249 -3.94 -20.88 -2.97
N THR A 250 -3.74 -19.88 -3.82
CA THR A 250 -2.46 -19.65 -4.53
C THR A 250 -1.41 -18.97 -3.66
N ILE A 251 -1.81 -18.39 -2.52
CA ILE A 251 -0.92 -17.65 -1.65
C ILE A 251 -0.19 -18.64 -0.74
N PRO A 252 1.15 -18.67 -0.70
CA PRO A 252 1.91 -19.53 0.22
C PRO A 252 2.00 -18.99 1.64
N GLN A 253 2.36 -19.87 2.58
CA GLN A 253 2.74 -19.51 3.94
C GLN A 253 4.26 -19.41 4.03
N SER A 254 4.77 -18.18 4.02
CA SER A 254 6.21 -17.89 4.08
C SER A 254 6.41 -16.46 4.56
N ALA A 255 7.48 -16.19 5.32
CA ALA A 255 7.86 -14.85 5.76
C ALA A 255 8.23 -13.91 4.60
N THR A 256 8.43 -14.46 3.40
CA THR A 256 8.64 -13.67 2.18
C THR A 256 7.34 -13.30 1.47
N THR A 257 6.21 -13.89 1.85
CA THR A 257 4.90 -13.66 1.21
C THR A 257 4.38 -12.27 1.51
N LEU A 258 3.94 -11.55 0.47
CA LEU A 258 3.25 -10.27 0.60
C LEU A 258 1.98 -10.31 -0.25
N CYS A 259 0.80 -10.17 0.36
CA CYS A 259 -0.44 -9.96 -0.36
C CYS A 259 -1.12 -8.69 0.14
N ILE A 260 -1.45 -7.78 -0.78
CA ILE A 260 -2.17 -6.56 -0.49
C ILE A 260 -3.47 -6.58 -1.26
N LEU A 261 -4.58 -6.62 -0.54
CA LEU A 261 -5.90 -6.27 -1.07
C LEU A 261 -6.21 -4.86 -0.62
N GLU A 262 -6.63 -3.98 -1.52
CA GLU A 262 -7.01 -2.62 -1.14
C GLU A 262 -8.30 -2.20 -1.83
N SER A 263 -9.15 -1.49 -1.09
CA SER A 263 -10.39 -0.97 -1.64
C SER A 263 -11.01 0.14 -0.79
N THR A 264 -11.77 0.99 -1.47
CA THR A 264 -12.84 1.77 -0.83
C THR A 264 -14.02 0.87 -0.45
N ALA A 265 -14.95 1.37 0.37
CA ALA A 265 -16.02 0.54 0.95
C ALA A 265 -17.02 0.00 -0.08
N GLN A 266 -17.36 0.82 -1.09
CA GLN A 266 -18.42 0.55 -2.09
C GLN A 266 -19.76 0.10 -1.47
N GLY A 267 -20.08 0.64 -0.29
CA GLY A 267 -21.32 0.37 0.39
C GLY A 267 -21.31 -0.85 1.33
N ARG A 268 -22.39 -1.00 2.07
CA ARG A 268 -22.58 -2.03 3.08
C ARG A 268 -23.19 -3.30 2.49
N GLY A 269 -22.77 -4.46 3.01
CA GLY A 269 -23.31 -5.78 2.62
C GLY A 269 -22.76 -6.34 1.32
N ASN A 270 -21.73 -5.71 0.75
CA ASN A 270 -20.94 -6.31 -0.31
C ASN A 270 -19.88 -7.26 0.28
N TRP A 271 -19.19 -8.00 -0.59
CA TRP A 271 -18.14 -8.92 -0.17
C TRP A 271 -17.03 -8.24 0.64
N TRP A 272 -16.59 -7.03 0.26
CA TRP A 272 -15.53 -6.34 0.96
C TRP A 272 -15.91 -5.97 2.40
N HIS A 273 -17.13 -5.51 2.62
CA HIS A 273 -17.70 -5.27 3.94
C HIS A 273 -17.66 -6.54 4.79
N ASP A 274 -18.20 -7.64 4.27
CA ASP A 274 -18.28 -8.89 5.03
C ASP A 274 -16.89 -9.48 5.33
N PHE A 275 -16.00 -9.45 4.35
CA PHE A 275 -14.61 -9.87 4.47
C PHE A 275 -13.84 -9.05 5.52
N THR A 276 -13.89 -7.73 5.41
CA THR A 276 -13.13 -6.84 6.30
C THR A 276 -13.70 -6.79 7.71
N GLU A 277 -15.02 -6.78 7.89
CA GLU A 277 -15.65 -6.84 9.22
C GLU A 277 -15.38 -8.18 9.90
N ARG A 278 -15.37 -9.30 9.15
CA ARG A 278 -14.96 -10.61 9.68
C ARG A 278 -13.56 -10.54 10.27
N ILE A 279 -12.60 -10.00 9.53
CA ILE A 279 -11.21 -9.87 10.02
C ILE A 279 -11.11 -8.89 11.18
N ARG A 280 -11.77 -7.74 11.09
CA ARG A 280 -11.67 -6.66 12.07
C ARG A 280 -12.31 -7.01 13.41
N VAL A 281 -13.47 -7.66 13.39
CA VAL A 281 -14.28 -7.94 14.60
C VAL A 281 -14.00 -9.33 15.16
N LYS A 282 -13.93 -10.36 14.31
CA LYS A 282 -13.74 -11.75 14.76
C LYS A 282 -12.28 -12.19 14.76
N GLY A 283 -11.40 -11.39 14.16
CA GLY A 283 -10.01 -11.77 13.93
C GLY A 283 -9.84 -12.67 12.71
N SER A 284 -8.59 -12.84 12.30
CA SER A 284 -8.18 -13.83 11.31
C SER A 284 -6.78 -14.31 11.66
N GLU A 285 -6.53 -15.60 11.46
CA GLU A 285 -5.20 -16.17 11.64
C GLU A 285 -4.22 -15.68 10.58
N ARG A 286 -4.70 -15.40 9.37
CA ARG A 286 -3.86 -15.09 8.21
C ARG A 286 -3.99 -13.66 7.71
N TRP A 287 -5.21 -13.12 7.69
CA TRP A 287 -5.47 -11.78 7.17
C TRP A 287 -5.32 -10.71 8.25
N ARG A 288 -4.69 -9.60 7.89
CA ARG A 288 -4.55 -8.41 8.72
C ARG A 288 -5.44 -7.29 8.18
N TYR A 289 -6.18 -6.62 9.06
CA TYR A 289 -7.00 -5.47 8.70
C TYR A 289 -6.24 -4.17 8.94
N LEU A 290 -6.31 -3.25 7.97
CA LEU A 290 -5.78 -1.89 8.10
C LEU A 290 -6.80 -0.90 7.57
N PHE A 291 -7.23 0.05 8.40
CA PHE A 291 -8.05 1.18 7.96
C PHE A 291 -7.20 2.45 7.81
N ILE A 292 -7.35 3.17 6.71
CA ILE A 292 -6.71 4.48 6.50
C ILE A 292 -7.77 5.56 6.20
N PRO A 293 -7.98 6.53 7.12
CA PRO A 293 -8.99 7.57 6.99
C PRO A 293 -8.55 8.72 6.07
N TRP A 294 -9.50 9.55 5.64
CA TRP A 294 -9.22 10.70 4.77
C TRP A 294 -8.23 11.70 5.40
N TYR A 295 -8.30 11.90 6.72
CA TYR A 295 -7.47 12.85 7.45
C TYR A 295 -6.04 12.34 7.70
N ALA A 296 -5.70 11.12 7.27
CA ALA A 296 -4.35 10.57 7.39
C ALA A 296 -3.33 11.43 6.62
N GLU A 297 -3.76 12.02 5.50
CA GLU A 297 -2.97 12.93 4.69
C GLU A 297 -3.13 14.36 5.19
N GLU A 298 -2.16 14.82 5.98
CA GLU A 298 -2.24 16.15 6.58
C GLU A 298 -2.37 17.23 5.48
N ARG A 299 -1.63 17.06 4.37
CA ARG A 299 -1.51 18.02 3.26
C ARG A 299 -2.69 18.03 2.29
N LYS A 300 -3.57 17.03 2.32
CA LYS A 300 -4.73 16.94 1.43
C LYS A 300 -6.00 17.45 2.11
N TYR A 301 -7.05 17.63 1.30
CA TYR A 301 -8.42 17.88 1.77
C TYR A 301 -8.54 19.13 2.65
N ARG A 302 -8.16 20.28 2.07
CA ARG A 302 -8.10 21.58 2.74
C ARG A 302 -8.81 22.62 1.90
N ARG A 303 -9.48 23.56 2.56
CA ARG A 303 -10.10 24.73 1.96
C ARG A 303 -9.93 25.91 2.91
N THR A 304 -9.59 27.08 2.39
CA THR A 304 -9.44 28.28 3.21
C THR A 304 -10.81 28.72 3.74
N PRO A 305 -11.00 28.80 5.07
CA PRO A 305 -12.25 29.30 5.63
C PRO A 305 -12.42 30.80 5.36
N PRO A 306 -13.64 31.30 5.11
CA PRO A 306 -13.90 32.73 5.02
C PRO A 306 -13.63 33.41 6.36
N SER A 307 -13.37 34.72 6.32
CA SER A 307 -13.14 35.51 7.53
C SER A 307 -14.33 35.39 8.49
N GLY A 308 -14.04 35.16 9.77
CA GLY A 308 -15.07 35.01 10.82
C GLY A 308 -15.81 33.67 10.82
N TRP A 309 -15.45 32.71 9.96
CA TRP A 309 -16.05 31.37 9.99
C TRP A 309 -15.87 30.71 11.36
N LYS A 310 -16.94 30.06 11.82
CA LYS A 310 -16.95 29.21 13.01
C LYS A 310 -17.51 27.85 12.62
N PRO A 311 -16.92 26.75 13.11
CA PRO A 311 -17.43 25.42 12.81
C PRO A 311 -18.85 25.23 13.37
N SER A 312 -19.69 24.52 12.62
CA SER A 312 -20.98 24.05 13.12
C SER A 312 -20.81 23.04 14.25
N ASP A 313 -21.87 22.84 15.05
CA ASP A 313 -21.88 21.82 16.12
C ASP A 313 -21.53 20.43 15.58
N LEU A 314 -22.01 20.10 14.38
CA LEU A 314 -21.72 18.82 13.74
C LEU A 314 -20.24 18.69 13.35
N SER A 315 -19.63 19.77 12.84
CA SER A 315 -18.19 19.81 12.58
C SER A 315 -17.38 19.64 13.86
N ILE A 316 -17.81 20.23 14.97
CA ILE A 316 -17.16 20.04 16.27
C ILE A 316 -17.25 18.56 16.70
N LEU A 317 -18.42 17.92 16.53
CA LEU A 317 -18.58 16.48 16.80
C LEU A 317 -17.68 15.61 15.90
N HIS A 318 -17.57 15.94 14.61
CA HIS A 318 -16.67 15.25 13.70
C HIS A 318 -15.20 15.39 14.12
N ALA A 319 -14.75 16.62 14.43
CA ALA A 319 -13.39 16.86 14.89
C ALA A 319 -13.08 16.12 16.20
N LYS A 320 -14.05 16.06 17.12
CA LYS A 320 -13.95 15.27 18.35
C LYS A 320 -13.81 13.77 18.05
N LYS A 321 -14.63 13.24 17.14
CA LYS A 321 -14.53 11.83 16.73
C LYS A 321 -13.15 11.50 16.16
N VAL A 322 -12.64 12.34 15.25
CA VAL A 322 -11.29 12.20 14.69
C VAL A 322 -10.22 12.23 15.78
N HIS A 323 -10.31 13.16 16.72
CA HIS A 323 -9.39 13.24 17.85
C HIS A 323 -9.36 11.93 18.66
N GLU A 324 -10.53 11.39 18.99
CA GLU A 324 -10.68 10.19 19.80
C GLU A 324 -10.21 8.92 19.07
N THR A 325 -10.46 8.78 17.76
CA THR A 325 -10.19 7.53 17.02
C THR A 325 -8.86 7.53 16.27
N SER A 326 -8.26 8.69 16.04
CA SER A 326 -6.99 8.81 15.29
C SER A 326 -5.81 8.02 15.87
N PRO A 327 -5.61 7.87 17.20
CA PRO A 327 -4.53 7.04 17.72
C PRO A 327 -4.62 5.59 17.22
N THR A 328 -5.84 5.06 17.10
CA THR A 328 -6.08 3.69 16.61
C THR A 328 -5.73 3.53 15.14
N TYR A 329 -6.12 4.50 14.29
CA TYR A 329 -6.00 4.35 12.84
C TYR A 329 -4.68 4.88 12.25
N VAL A 330 -4.16 5.98 12.80
CA VAL A 330 -2.94 6.63 12.26
C VAL A 330 -1.76 6.59 13.24
N GLY A 331 -1.96 6.05 14.45
CA GLY A 331 -0.92 5.88 15.48
C GLY A 331 -0.58 7.15 16.26
N LYS A 332 -1.35 8.23 16.08
CA LYS A 332 -1.20 9.51 16.79
C LYS A 332 -2.53 10.22 16.93
N VAL A 333 -2.65 11.07 17.94
CA VAL A 333 -3.78 11.98 18.08
C VAL A 333 -3.72 13.02 16.95
N VAL A 334 -4.85 13.24 16.28
CA VAL A 334 -5.02 14.23 15.21
C VAL A 334 -6.02 15.28 15.66
N MET A 335 -5.61 16.55 15.56
CA MET A 335 -6.49 17.71 15.68
C MET A 335 -6.69 18.28 14.28
N LEU A 336 -7.93 18.24 13.77
CA LEU A 336 -8.24 18.82 12.46
C LEU A 336 -7.96 20.32 12.48
N LYS A 337 -7.18 20.78 11.49
CA LYS A 337 -6.92 22.20 11.29
C LYS A 337 -8.19 22.91 10.79
N PRO A 338 -8.37 24.22 11.04
CA PRO A 338 -9.54 24.96 10.58
C PRO A 338 -9.84 24.80 9.08
N ASN A 339 -8.80 24.72 8.24
CA ASN A 339 -8.94 24.52 6.80
C ASN A 339 -9.39 23.10 6.39
N GLN A 340 -9.00 22.07 7.14
CA GLN A 340 -9.48 20.70 6.92
C GLN A 340 -10.92 20.56 7.40
N LEU A 341 -11.24 21.15 8.55
CA LEU A 341 -12.60 21.12 9.09
C LEU A 341 -13.58 21.90 8.21
N TYR A 342 -13.16 23.06 7.69
CA TYR A 342 -13.97 23.83 6.75
C TYR A 342 -14.15 23.12 5.40
N TRP A 343 -13.11 22.44 4.90
CA TRP A 343 -13.22 21.58 3.72
C TRP A 343 -14.27 20.50 3.95
N TRP A 344 -14.17 19.76 5.05
CA TRP A 344 -15.12 18.70 5.38
C TRP A 344 -16.54 19.24 5.50
N GLU A 345 -16.75 20.34 6.23
CA GLU A 345 -18.07 20.97 6.40
C GLU A 345 -18.67 21.38 5.05
N SER A 346 -17.85 21.97 4.17
CA SER A 346 -18.28 22.44 2.85
C SER A 346 -18.65 21.29 1.92
N GLU A 347 -17.75 20.30 1.75
CA GLU A 347 -17.98 19.15 0.85
C GLU A 347 -19.14 18.30 1.33
N ARG A 348 -19.25 18.09 2.66
CA ARG A 348 -20.39 17.43 3.28
C ARG A 348 -21.68 18.20 3.00
N GLY A 349 -21.68 19.52 3.23
CA GLY A 349 -22.85 20.37 2.99
C GLY A 349 -23.34 20.30 1.53
N ASP A 350 -22.42 20.29 0.58
CA ASP A 350 -22.74 20.14 -0.84
C ASP A 350 -23.18 18.71 -1.21
N ALA A 351 -22.69 17.68 -0.51
CA ALA A 351 -23.19 16.33 -0.66
C ALA A 351 -24.63 16.17 -0.13
N VAL A 352 -24.97 16.82 0.98
CA VAL A 352 -26.36 16.86 1.51
C VAL A 352 -27.31 17.51 0.51
N LYS A 353 -26.96 18.69 -0.03
CA LYS A 353 -27.79 19.38 -1.04
C LYS A 353 -28.05 18.53 -2.30
N ARG A 354 -27.11 17.67 -2.66
CA ARG A 354 -27.21 16.77 -3.83
C ARG A 354 -27.86 15.42 -3.52
N GLY A 355 -28.16 15.12 -2.26
CA GLY A 355 -28.65 13.79 -1.85
C GLY A 355 -27.59 12.69 -1.96
N THR A 356 -26.30 13.05 -1.91
CA THR A 356 -25.17 12.12 -2.09
C THR A 356 -24.28 12.03 -0.85
N LEU A 357 -24.81 12.33 0.35
CA LEU A 357 -24.05 12.27 1.59
C LEU A 357 -23.44 10.88 1.84
N ASN A 358 -24.16 9.82 1.53
CA ASN A 358 -23.66 8.45 1.61
C ASN A 358 -22.37 8.25 0.76
N ILE A 359 -22.33 8.78 -0.45
CA ILE A 359 -21.16 8.70 -1.34
C ILE A 359 -19.98 9.49 -0.75
N PHE A 360 -20.24 10.67 -0.19
CA PHE A 360 -19.20 11.46 0.48
C PHE A 360 -18.59 10.70 1.66
N LEU A 361 -19.43 10.15 2.56
CA LEU A 361 -18.98 9.40 3.73
C LEU A 361 -18.23 8.11 3.34
N THR A 362 -18.65 7.41 2.28
CA THR A 362 -17.90 6.25 1.77
C THR A 362 -16.51 6.61 1.23
N ASN A 363 -16.39 7.75 0.55
CA ASN A 363 -15.14 8.15 -0.08
C ASN A 363 -14.17 8.86 0.88
N PHE A 364 -14.70 9.55 1.90
CA PHE A 364 -13.94 10.38 2.83
C PHE A 364 -14.26 10.04 4.28
N ALA A 365 -14.25 8.74 4.58
CA ALA A 365 -14.54 8.23 5.92
C ALA A 365 -13.43 8.54 6.92
N ALA A 366 -13.82 8.90 8.15
CA ALA A 366 -12.99 9.03 9.33
C ALA A 366 -12.93 7.74 10.17
N THR A 367 -13.94 6.87 10.04
CA THR A 367 -13.96 5.53 10.67
C THR A 367 -14.42 4.45 9.68
N PRO A 368 -14.12 3.16 9.92
CA PRO A 368 -14.67 2.07 9.11
C PRO A 368 -16.20 2.05 9.08
N GLU A 369 -16.85 2.28 10.22
CA GLU A 369 -18.31 2.25 10.32
C GLU A 369 -18.99 3.37 9.50
N GLU A 370 -18.30 4.49 9.31
CA GLU A 370 -18.73 5.60 8.46
C GLU A 370 -18.52 5.30 6.98
N SER A 371 -17.56 4.46 6.60
CA SER A 371 -17.33 4.16 5.19
C SER A 371 -18.44 3.27 4.60
N PHE A 372 -18.97 2.33 5.39
CA PHE A 372 -19.98 1.36 5.00
C PHE A 372 -21.40 1.95 5.08
N GLN A 373 -21.71 2.79 4.10
CA GLN A 373 -23.04 3.37 3.92
C GLN A 373 -23.97 2.41 3.19
N HIS A 374 -25.28 2.53 3.45
CA HIS A 374 -26.27 1.80 2.66
C HIS A 374 -26.32 2.40 1.24
N THR A 375 -26.32 1.52 0.25
CA THR A 375 -26.43 1.89 -1.17
C THR A 375 -27.90 2.01 -1.62
N THR A 376 -28.83 1.52 -0.80
CA THR A 376 -30.28 1.58 -1.02
C THR A 376 -30.97 2.57 -0.07
N VAL A 377 -32.27 2.77 -0.27
CA VAL A 377 -33.11 3.60 0.62
C VAL A 377 -33.10 2.99 2.03
N SER A 378 -32.58 3.75 2.99
CA SER A 378 -32.62 3.43 4.41
C SER A 378 -33.90 4.01 5.04
N ALA A 379 -34.42 3.36 6.08
CA ALA A 379 -35.51 3.90 6.89
C ALA A 379 -35.12 5.21 7.61
N PHE A 380 -33.82 5.45 7.79
CA PHE A 380 -33.27 6.66 8.37
C PHE A 380 -32.41 7.40 7.36
N ALA A 381 -32.58 8.72 7.29
CA ALA A 381 -31.78 9.59 6.44
C ALA A 381 -30.28 9.51 6.82
N PRO A 382 -29.35 9.58 5.85
CA PRO A 382 -27.91 9.51 6.11
C PRO A 382 -27.42 10.52 7.16
N GLU A 383 -28.00 11.72 7.22
CA GLU A 383 -27.70 12.77 8.19
C GLU A 383 -28.02 12.35 9.63
N VAL A 384 -29.14 11.65 9.82
CA VAL A 384 -29.55 11.13 11.14
C VAL A 384 -28.57 10.05 11.58
N LEU A 385 -28.23 9.11 10.69
CA LEU A 385 -27.29 8.02 10.97
C LEU A 385 -25.88 8.55 11.25
N GLU A 386 -25.40 9.52 10.49
CA GLU A 386 -24.12 10.20 10.70
C GLU A 386 -24.08 10.88 12.07
N LYS A 387 -25.09 11.70 12.41
CA LYS A 387 -25.14 12.39 13.70
C LYS A 387 -25.09 11.41 14.87
N LEU A 388 -25.84 10.30 14.80
CA LEU A 388 -25.82 9.25 15.83
C LEU A 388 -24.44 8.59 15.94
N ARG A 389 -23.76 8.30 14.82
CA ARG A 389 -22.39 7.74 14.80
C ARG A 389 -21.35 8.68 15.41
N LEU A 390 -21.50 9.98 15.19
CA LEU A 390 -20.61 11.00 15.75
C LEU A 390 -20.81 11.17 17.26
N GLN A 391 -22.02 10.92 17.77
CA GLN A 391 -22.34 11.02 19.20
C GLN A 391 -22.03 9.75 20.00
N THR A 392 -21.82 8.62 19.33
CA THR A 392 -21.49 7.35 20.00
C THR A 392 -19.99 7.21 20.23
N ALA A 393 -19.62 6.69 21.39
CA ALA A 393 -18.26 6.26 21.70
C ALA A 393 -18.16 4.74 21.52
N MET A 394 -16.96 4.26 21.17
CA MET A 394 -16.69 2.82 21.20
C MET A 394 -16.77 2.35 22.65
N GLY A 395 -17.53 1.28 22.91
CA GLY A 395 -17.59 0.68 24.25
C GLY A 395 -16.20 0.24 24.70
N LYS A 396 -15.88 0.45 25.98
CA LYS A 396 -14.64 -0.10 26.56
C LYS A 396 -14.88 -1.59 26.82
N PRO A 397 -14.05 -2.50 26.28
CA PRO A 397 -14.08 -3.89 26.70
C PRO A 397 -13.88 -3.96 28.21
N TYR A 398 -14.67 -4.79 28.88
CA TYR A 398 -14.51 -5.10 30.29
C TYR A 398 -14.49 -6.61 30.45
N ASP A 399 -13.68 -7.10 31.39
CA ASP A 399 -13.60 -8.53 31.65
C ASP A 399 -14.93 -9.02 32.20
N VAL A 400 -15.56 -9.94 31.49
CA VAL A 400 -16.66 -10.72 32.02
C VAL A 400 -16.01 -11.89 32.76
N ARG A 401 -15.95 -11.82 34.09
CA ARG A 401 -15.67 -13.01 34.90
C ARG A 401 -16.83 -13.98 34.70
N LEU A 402 -16.63 -14.98 33.86
CA LEU A 402 -17.46 -16.17 33.88
C LEU A 402 -17.22 -16.79 35.26
N GLY A 403 -18.23 -16.70 36.14
CA GLY A 403 -18.18 -17.33 37.46
C GLY A 403 -17.81 -18.80 37.29
N GLY A 404 -16.91 -19.28 38.16
CA GLY A 404 -16.16 -20.53 38.00
C GLY A 404 -16.95 -21.70 37.44
N MET A 405 -16.37 -22.32 36.42
CA MET A 405 -16.52 -23.74 36.14
C MET A 405 -15.18 -24.42 36.38
#